data_AF-A0A3R7EWZ5-F1
#
_entry.id   AF-A0A3R7EWZ5-F1
#
_cell.length_a   1.000
_cell.length_b   1.000
_cell.length_c   1.000
_cell.angle_alpha   90.00
_cell.angle_beta   90.00
_cell.angle_gamma   90.00
#
_symmetry.space_group_name_H-M   'P 1'
#
loop_
_entity.id
_entity.type
_entity.pdbx_description
1 polymer ?
#
loop_
_entity_poly.entity_id
_entity_poly.type
_entity_poly.pdbx_seq_one_letter_code
_entity_poly.pdbx_strand_id
1 'polypeptide(L)'
;PTLSVHTPGNFKDASLGGLPNKLSISPANAMRNALLEMAKGRDEYDLKYEVSYECTHHGPSLNVPTMFVELGSTEKQWLDERAATVVAKAAVSAVKGKEKVEAVLGIGGPHYNMKFTNLALKGEYAFGHIIPNYAIPQVDLNVIKRCVSRTLEKVDKAVLDWKGIKGAFKRDLISYLSELNLKIVKV
;
A
#
# COMPACT_ATOMS: atom_id res chain seq x y z
N PRO A 1 -5.65 0.20 17.22
CA PRO A 1 -6.86 0.00 16.40
C PRO A 1 -6.68 0.66 15.05
N THR A 2 -6.85 -0.09 13.97
CA THR A 2 -6.59 0.38 12.60
C THR A 2 -7.77 0.09 11.69
N LEU A 3 -8.03 1.00 10.75
CA LEU A 3 -8.80 0.75 9.55
C LEU A 3 -7.81 0.86 8.39
N SER A 4 -7.49 -0.25 7.73
CA SER A 4 -6.34 -0.29 6.81
C SER A 4 -6.66 -0.82 5.43
N VAL A 5 -5.79 -0.50 4.47
CA VAL A 5 -5.78 -1.11 3.14
C VAL A 5 -4.38 -1.50 2.71
N HIS A 6 -4.29 -2.60 1.96
CA HIS A 6 -3.07 -2.98 1.23
C HIS A 6 -3.37 -3.92 0.08
N THR A 7 -2.40 -4.05 -0.79
CA THR A 7 -2.38 -5.12 -1.80
C THR A 7 -1.63 -6.33 -1.24
N PRO A 8 -2.11 -7.56 -1.46
CA PRO A 8 -1.39 -8.75 -1.06
C PRO A 8 -0.21 -9.04 -2.01
N GLY A 9 0.80 -9.71 -1.48
CA GLY A 9 1.95 -10.15 -2.26
C GLY A 9 3.16 -10.50 -1.42
N ASN A 10 3.98 -11.41 -1.97
CA ASN A 10 5.22 -11.85 -1.33
C ASN A 10 6.42 -11.42 -2.19
N PHE A 11 7.31 -10.61 -1.60
CA PHE A 11 8.55 -10.21 -2.29
C PHE A 11 9.51 -11.37 -2.48
N LYS A 12 9.54 -12.30 -1.51
CA LYS A 12 10.41 -13.48 -1.50
C LYS A 12 9.67 -14.70 -0.97
N ASP A 13 9.54 -14.85 0.36
CA ASP A 13 8.93 -16.02 1.00
C ASP A 13 7.41 -15.82 1.19
N ALA A 14 6.66 -16.92 1.24
CA ALA A 14 5.19 -16.93 1.30
C ALA A 14 4.67 -17.72 2.52
N SER A 15 5.20 -17.43 3.71
CA SER A 15 4.85 -18.14 4.95
C SER A 15 3.40 -17.91 5.40
N LEU A 16 2.78 -16.80 4.99
CA LEU A 16 1.40 -16.42 5.31
C LEU A 16 0.51 -16.47 4.05
N GLY A 17 0.68 -17.52 3.25
CA GLY A 17 -0.12 -17.79 2.05
C GLY A 17 0.37 -17.10 0.77
N GLY A 18 -0.22 -17.50 -0.36
CA GLY A 18 0.21 -17.08 -1.69
C GLY A 18 1.41 -17.89 -2.20
N LEU A 19 2.11 -17.33 -3.19
CA LEU A 19 3.28 -17.94 -3.81
C LEU A 19 4.53 -17.09 -3.55
N PRO A 20 5.71 -17.71 -3.34
CA PRO A 20 6.98 -17.00 -3.25
C PRO A 20 7.22 -16.13 -4.48
N ASN A 21 7.86 -14.97 -4.29
CA ASN A 21 8.19 -14.02 -5.36
C ASN A 21 6.99 -13.55 -6.21
N LYS A 22 5.76 -13.64 -5.69
CA LYS A 22 4.56 -13.30 -6.44
C LYS A 22 3.71 -12.26 -5.72
N LEU A 23 3.52 -11.14 -6.41
CA LEU A 23 2.65 -10.04 -6.00
C LEU A 23 1.30 -10.18 -6.70
N SER A 24 0.18 -9.89 -6.03
CA SER A 24 -1.12 -9.71 -6.72
C SER A 24 -1.13 -8.42 -7.55
N ILE A 25 -2.17 -8.20 -8.38
CA ILE A 25 -2.28 -6.92 -9.10
C ILE A 25 -2.83 -5.87 -8.12
N SER A 26 -2.07 -4.82 -7.85
CA SER A 26 -2.46 -3.73 -6.95
C SER A 26 -3.35 -2.70 -7.64
N PRO A 27 -4.58 -2.44 -7.16
CA PRO A 27 -5.45 -1.38 -7.67
C PRO A 27 -5.24 -0.07 -6.87
N ALA A 28 -4.23 0.72 -7.24
CA ALA A 28 -3.75 1.83 -6.41
C ALA A 28 -4.84 2.86 -6.07
N ASN A 29 -5.62 3.30 -7.05
CA ASN A 29 -6.70 4.27 -6.83
C ASN A 29 -7.88 3.68 -6.06
N ALA A 30 -8.18 2.40 -6.25
CA ALA A 30 -9.22 1.74 -5.46
C ALA A 30 -8.84 1.69 -3.97
N MET A 31 -7.56 1.39 -3.67
CA MET A 31 -7.06 1.44 -2.29
C MET A 31 -7.12 2.86 -1.73
N ARG A 32 -6.74 3.88 -2.51
CA ARG A 32 -6.86 5.29 -2.09
C ARG A 32 -8.32 5.66 -1.80
N ASN A 33 -9.26 5.25 -2.63
CA ASN A 33 -10.69 5.56 -2.45
C ASN A 33 -11.24 4.94 -1.17
N ALA A 34 -10.87 3.70 -0.86
CA ALA A 34 -11.17 3.08 0.43
C ALA A 34 -10.54 3.86 1.60
N LEU A 35 -9.28 4.25 1.48
CA LEU A 35 -8.57 5.01 2.52
C LEU A 35 -9.26 6.35 2.84
N LEU A 36 -9.69 7.09 1.81
CA LEU A 36 -10.45 8.34 1.97
C LEU A 36 -11.81 8.11 2.65
N GLU A 37 -12.54 7.08 2.22
CA GLU A 37 -13.84 6.74 2.81
C GLU A 37 -13.69 6.30 4.28
N MET A 38 -12.63 5.57 4.62
CA MET A 38 -12.33 5.22 6.02
C MET A 38 -11.96 6.45 6.86
N ALA A 39 -11.17 7.38 6.32
CA ALA A 39 -10.82 8.62 7.03
C ALA A 39 -12.07 9.47 7.31
N LYS A 40 -12.92 9.64 6.30
CA LYS A 40 -14.22 10.32 6.43
C LYS A 40 -15.11 9.60 7.45
N GLY A 41 -15.29 8.29 7.32
CA GLY A 41 -16.13 7.49 8.20
C GLY A 41 -15.63 7.46 9.64
N ARG A 42 -14.30 7.45 9.85
CA ARG A 42 -13.69 7.59 11.18
C ARG A 42 -14.15 8.88 11.86
N ASP A 43 -14.10 10.00 11.14
CA ASP A 43 -14.47 11.31 11.70
C ASP A 43 -15.98 11.41 11.91
N GLU A 44 -16.80 10.96 10.95
CA GLU A 44 -18.27 10.95 11.05
C GLU A 44 -18.79 10.10 12.23
N TYR A 45 -18.14 8.97 12.51
CA TYR A 45 -18.51 8.07 13.60
C TYR A 45 -17.68 8.32 14.87
N ASP A 46 -16.87 9.37 14.95
CA ASP A 46 -15.97 9.66 16.08
C ASP A 46 -15.17 8.42 16.56
N LEU A 47 -14.62 7.66 15.62
CA LEU A 47 -13.88 6.45 15.90
C LEU A 47 -12.44 6.78 16.31
N LYS A 48 -11.98 6.22 17.44
CA LYS A 48 -10.58 6.35 17.90
C LYS A 48 -9.66 5.32 17.24
N TYR A 49 -9.66 5.31 15.90
CA TYR A 49 -8.89 4.40 15.06
C TYR A 49 -7.90 5.18 14.19
N GLU A 50 -6.75 4.58 13.91
CA GLU A 50 -5.85 5.07 12.87
C GLU A 50 -6.32 4.58 11.50
N VAL A 51 -6.25 5.43 10.47
CA VAL A 51 -6.54 5.05 9.09
C VAL A 51 -5.24 5.06 8.32
N SER A 52 -4.87 3.93 7.70
CA SER A 52 -3.53 3.77 7.13
C SER A 52 -3.44 2.80 5.96
N TYR A 53 -2.44 3.02 5.11
CA TYR A 53 -1.93 1.93 4.29
C TYR A 53 -1.16 0.94 5.16
N GLU A 54 -1.22 -0.33 4.76
CA GLU A 54 -0.22 -1.31 5.09
C GLU A 54 0.71 -1.57 3.90
N CYS A 55 1.92 -2.03 4.21
CA CYS A 55 2.87 -2.44 3.19
C CYS A 55 2.38 -3.69 2.45
N THR A 56 2.95 -3.97 1.27
CA THR A 56 2.62 -5.21 0.54
C THR A 56 3.10 -6.42 1.34
N HIS A 57 2.20 -7.35 1.65
CA HIS A 57 2.54 -8.55 2.39
C HIS A 57 1.49 -9.66 2.20
N HIS A 58 1.87 -10.88 2.60
CA HIS A 58 1.07 -12.10 2.66
C HIS A 58 0.30 -12.48 1.37
N GLY A 59 -0.42 -13.60 1.41
CA GLY A 59 -1.24 -14.07 0.28
C GLY A 59 -2.58 -13.33 0.15
N PRO A 60 -3.39 -13.62 -0.88
CA PRO A 60 -3.14 -14.57 -1.95
C PRO A 60 -2.26 -13.96 -3.06
N SER A 61 -1.92 -14.80 -4.04
CA SER A 61 -1.22 -14.39 -5.27
C SER A 61 -2.15 -14.55 -6.48
N LEU A 62 -2.89 -13.49 -6.82
CA LEU A 62 -3.96 -13.50 -7.83
C LEU A 62 -3.58 -12.70 -9.08
N ASN A 63 -4.06 -13.13 -10.25
CA ASN A 63 -3.85 -12.44 -11.53
C ASN A 63 -4.96 -11.45 -11.89
N VAL A 64 -5.74 -11.01 -10.89
CA VAL A 64 -6.76 -9.97 -11.01
C VAL A 64 -6.44 -8.85 -10.02
N PRO A 65 -6.93 -7.62 -10.22
CA PRO A 65 -6.79 -6.55 -9.23
C PRO A 65 -7.32 -6.99 -7.87
N THR A 66 -6.53 -6.85 -6.82
CA THR A 66 -6.85 -7.37 -5.48
C THR A 66 -6.26 -6.47 -4.41
N MET A 67 -7.07 -6.19 -3.39
CA MET A 67 -6.69 -5.44 -2.20
C MET A 67 -7.46 -5.97 -0.99
N PHE A 68 -6.95 -5.68 0.19
CA PHE A 68 -7.64 -5.86 1.46
C PHE A 68 -8.15 -4.49 1.96
N VAL A 69 -9.30 -4.52 2.64
CA VAL A 69 -9.84 -3.41 3.45
C VAL A 69 -10.16 -4.00 4.81
N GLU A 70 -9.49 -3.55 5.85
CA GLU A 70 -9.38 -4.30 7.10
C GLU A 70 -9.80 -3.50 8.32
N LEU A 71 -10.22 -4.24 9.34
CA LEU A 71 -10.52 -3.76 10.68
C LEU A 71 -9.60 -4.48 11.66
N GLY A 72 -8.73 -3.73 12.35
CA GLY A 72 -7.70 -4.27 13.22
C GLY A 72 -7.67 -3.65 14.62
N SER A 73 -7.04 -4.28 15.60
CA SER A 73 -6.09 -5.40 15.43
C SER A 73 -6.38 -6.59 16.35
N THR A 74 -7.47 -6.55 17.11
CA THR A 74 -7.86 -7.64 18.03
C THR A 74 -9.35 -7.94 17.88
N GLU A 75 -9.79 -9.06 18.43
CA GLU A 75 -11.20 -9.46 18.47
C GLU A 75 -12.13 -8.36 18.98
N LYS A 76 -11.67 -7.56 19.96
CA LYS A 76 -12.42 -6.39 20.43
C LYS A 76 -12.75 -5.40 19.30
N GLN A 77 -11.81 -5.14 18.40
CA GLN A 77 -12.03 -4.26 17.26
C GLN A 77 -12.83 -4.96 16.17
N TRP A 78 -12.62 -6.26 15.95
CA TRP A 78 -13.36 -7.02 14.94
C TRP A 78 -14.87 -7.06 15.22
N LEU A 79 -15.26 -7.00 16.50
CA LEU A 79 -16.65 -6.94 16.95
C LEU A 79 -17.22 -5.50 17.05
N ASP A 80 -16.46 -4.47 16.68
CA ASP A 80 -16.95 -3.08 16.66
C ASP A 80 -17.78 -2.82 15.40
N GLU A 81 -19.11 -2.90 15.53
CA GLU A 81 -20.06 -2.71 14.42
C GLU A 81 -19.95 -1.33 13.74
N ARG A 82 -19.58 -0.28 14.48
CA ARG A 82 -19.43 1.07 13.93
C ARG A 82 -18.20 1.11 13.02
N ALA A 83 -17.09 0.54 13.48
CA ALA A 83 -15.87 0.43 12.68
C ALA A 83 -16.07 -0.51 11.46
N ALA A 84 -16.76 -1.64 11.65
CA ALA A 84 -17.10 -2.57 10.57
C ALA A 84 -17.98 -1.90 9.50
N THR A 85 -18.93 -1.05 9.90
CA THR A 85 -19.76 -0.25 8.97
C THR A 85 -18.90 0.67 8.11
N VAL A 86 -17.89 1.33 8.70
CA VAL A 86 -16.97 2.20 7.96
C VAL A 86 -16.13 1.39 6.95
N VAL A 87 -15.61 0.23 7.36
CA VAL A 87 -14.86 -0.67 6.46
C VAL A 87 -15.73 -1.18 5.30
N ALA A 88 -16.99 -1.55 5.56
CA ALA A 88 -17.91 -1.97 4.52
C ALA A 88 -18.21 -0.85 3.51
N LYS A 89 -18.43 0.39 3.98
CA LYS A 89 -18.58 1.56 3.11
C LYS A 89 -17.33 1.80 2.27
N ALA A 90 -16.15 1.68 2.86
CA ALA A 90 -14.88 1.83 2.17
C ALA A 90 -14.67 0.78 1.06
N ALA A 91 -15.03 -0.48 1.31
CA ALA A 91 -15.00 -1.52 0.27
C ALA A 91 -15.92 -1.19 -0.91
N VAL A 92 -17.12 -0.66 -0.66
CA VAL A 92 -18.03 -0.19 -1.72
C VAL A 92 -17.45 1.02 -2.46
N SER A 93 -16.83 1.96 -1.74
CA SER A 93 -16.20 3.15 -2.30
C SER A 93 -15.01 2.79 -3.22
N ALA A 94 -14.21 1.79 -2.84
CA ALA A 94 -13.10 1.28 -3.66
C ALA A 94 -13.54 0.89 -5.07
N VAL A 95 -14.72 0.28 -5.19
CA VAL A 95 -15.29 -0.20 -6.46
C VAL A 95 -15.99 0.92 -7.25
N LYS A 96 -16.65 1.84 -6.55
CA LYS A 96 -17.45 2.91 -7.19
C LYS A 96 -16.67 4.19 -7.49
N GLY A 97 -15.51 4.38 -6.86
CA GLY A 97 -14.72 5.60 -6.95
C GLY A 97 -14.27 5.91 -8.37
N LYS A 98 -14.50 7.15 -8.80
CA LYS A 98 -14.14 7.63 -10.15
C LYS A 98 -12.92 8.53 -10.15
N GLU A 99 -12.58 9.11 -9.00
CA GLU A 99 -11.42 9.96 -8.85
C GLU A 99 -10.14 9.16 -9.02
N LYS A 100 -9.22 9.72 -9.80
CA LYS A 100 -7.93 9.11 -10.07
C LYS A 100 -6.84 10.15 -9.87
N VAL A 101 -5.79 9.74 -9.18
CA VAL A 101 -4.55 10.48 -9.05
C VAL A 101 -3.41 9.59 -9.58
N GLU A 102 -2.21 10.18 -9.68
CA GLU A 102 -1.03 9.47 -10.16
C GLU A 102 -0.71 8.28 -9.24
N ALA A 103 -0.56 7.09 -9.85
CA ALA A 103 -0.21 5.87 -9.14
C ALA A 103 1.32 5.78 -8.97
N VAL A 104 1.77 5.43 -7.77
CA VAL A 104 3.20 5.40 -7.42
C VAL A 104 3.61 4.12 -6.70
N LEU A 105 4.88 3.77 -6.84
CA LEU A 105 5.54 2.77 -5.99
C LEU A 105 6.04 3.44 -4.70
N GLY A 106 5.66 2.90 -3.54
CA GLY A 106 6.18 3.33 -2.24
C GLY A 106 7.39 2.50 -1.82
N ILE A 107 8.47 3.13 -1.36
CA ILE A 107 9.66 2.42 -0.84
C ILE A 107 10.13 3.04 0.48
N GLY A 108 10.28 2.21 1.50
CA GLY A 108 10.80 2.57 2.81
C GLY A 108 9.73 2.83 3.87
N GLY A 109 10.21 3.05 5.09
CA GLY A 109 9.39 3.27 6.28
C GLY A 109 8.92 1.97 6.96
N PRO A 110 8.14 2.10 8.04
CA PRO A 110 7.57 0.98 8.78
C PRO A 110 6.41 0.31 8.01
N HIS A 111 5.89 -0.79 8.55
CA HIS A 111 4.75 -1.52 7.96
C HIS A 111 3.52 -0.63 7.73
N TYR A 112 3.19 0.21 8.73
CA TYR A 112 2.17 1.25 8.63
C TYR A 112 2.83 2.59 8.31
N ASN A 113 2.98 2.91 7.03
CA ASN A 113 3.69 4.13 6.62
C ASN A 113 2.74 5.35 6.60
N MET A 114 2.75 6.13 7.67
CA MET A 114 1.91 7.33 7.79
C MET A 114 2.30 8.47 6.83
N LYS A 115 3.56 8.52 6.36
CA LYS A 115 3.92 9.50 5.32
C LYS A 115 3.18 9.23 4.02
N PHE A 116 3.20 7.97 3.57
CA PHE A 116 2.51 7.57 2.35
C PHE A 116 0.99 7.68 2.49
N THR A 117 0.46 7.27 3.63
CA THR A 117 -0.96 7.46 3.99
C THR A 117 -1.36 8.94 3.88
N ASN A 118 -0.61 9.85 4.48
CA ASN A 118 -0.92 11.28 4.46
C ASN A 118 -0.87 11.89 3.06
N LEU A 119 0.11 11.49 2.22
CA LEU A 119 0.19 11.92 0.83
C LEU A 119 -1.05 11.48 0.02
N ALA A 120 -1.54 10.26 0.27
CA ALA A 120 -2.73 9.76 -0.41
C ALA A 120 -4.02 10.45 0.05
N LEU A 121 -4.17 10.66 1.36
CA LEU A 121 -5.30 11.39 1.94
C LEU A 121 -5.36 12.85 1.44
N LYS A 122 -4.20 13.48 1.20
CA LYS A 122 -4.12 14.82 0.59
C LYS A 122 -4.36 14.84 -0.92
N GLY A 123 -4.47 13.67 -1.55
CA GLY A 123 -4.68 13.53 -2.99
C GLY A 123 -3.45 13.79 -3.85
N GLU A 124 -2.26 13.68 -3.28
CA GLU A 124 -1.02 13.81 -4.04
C GLU A 124 -0.74 12.54 -4.86
N TYR A 125 -0.97 11.35 -4.27
CA TYR A 125 -0.63 10.07 -4.88
C TYR A 125 -1.61 8.94 -4.51
N ALA A 126 -1.71 7.94 -5.38
CA ALA A 126 -2.30 6.64 -5.06
C ALA A 126 -1.17 5.62 -4.99
N PHE A 127 -0.96 4.99 -3.82
CA PHE A 127 0.12 4.02 -3.68
C PHE A 127 -0.36 2.66 -4.19
N GLY A 128 0.42 2.06 -5.11
CA GLY A 128 0.23 0.68 -5.55
C GLY A 128 0.92 -0.28 -4.57
N HIS A 129 1.98 -0.94 -5.02
CA HIS A 129 2.83 -1.67 -4.10
C HIS A 129 3.63 -0.72 -3.18
N ILE A 130 3.74 -1.09 -1.92
CA ILE A 130 4.60 -0.45 -0.91
C ILE A 130 5.60 -1.47 -0.39
N ILE A 131 6.89 -1.13 -0.47
CA ILE A 131 8.02 -1.94 0.02
C ILE A 131 8.49 -1.37 1.37
N PRO A 132 8.33 -2.10 2.49
CA PRO A 132 8.77 -1.63 3.81
C PRO A 132 10.28 -1.76 3.99
N ASN A 133 10.83 -1.04 4.96
CA ASN A 133 12.27 -1.06 5.29
C ASN A 133 12.84 -2.46 5.55
N TYR A 134 12.07 -3.34 6.20
CA TYR A 134 12.52 -4.71 6.50
C TYR A 134 12.64 -5.59 5.25
N ALA A 135 11.93 -5.25 4.16
CA ALA A 135 11.97 -5.97 2.89
C ALA A 135 13.09 -5.49 1.96
N ILE A 136 13.56 -4.24 2.12
CA ILE A 136 14.60 -3.63 1.28
C ILE A 136 15.86 -4.51 1.08
N PRO A 137 16.41 -5.20 2.09
CA PRO A 137 17.58 -6.05 1.90
C PRO A 137 17.37 -7.20 0.88
N GLN A 138 16.13 -7.50 0.53
CA GLN A 138 15.74 -8.56 -0.41
C GLN A 138 15.29 -8.00 -1.77
N VAL A 139 15.37 -6.67 -1.97
CA VAL A 139 14.91 -6.00 -3.19
C VAL A 139 16.04 -5.94 -4.20
N ASP A 140 15.77 -6.42 -5.40
CA ASP A 140 16.58 -6.24 -6.59
C ASP A 140 15.78 -5.52 -7.69
N LEU A 141 16.40 -5.32 -8.85
CA LEU A 141 15.75 -4.75 -10.03
C LEU A 141 14.46 -5.51 -10.43
N ASN A 142 14.46 -6.84 -10.33
CA ASN A 142 13.31 -7.66 -10.70
C ASN A 142 12.15 -7.48 -9.74
N VAL A 143 12.41 -7.33 -8.43
CA VAL A 143 11.39 -7.02 -7.43
C VAL A 143 10.71 -5.69 -7.75
N ILE A 144 11.48 -4.63 -8.05
CA ILE A 144 10.93 -3.32 -8.42
C ILE A 144 10.13 -3.42 -9.72
N LYS A 145 10.68 -4.11 -10.74
CA LYS A 145 9.99 -4.34 -12.02
C LYS A 145 8.66 -5.06 -11.83
N ARG A 146 8.60 -6.07 -10.94
CA ARG A 146 7.36 -6.76 -10.57
C ARG A 146 6.38 -5.82 -9.89
N CYS A 147 6.82 -4.97 -8.95
CA CYS A 147 5.92 -4.01 -8.29
C CYS A 147 5.27 -3.05 -9.31
N VAL A 148 6.07 -2.53 -10.25
CA VAL A 148 5.57 -1.63 -11.29
C VAL A 148 4.59 -2.35 -12.23
N SER A 149 4.97 -3.53 -12.75
CA SER A 149 4.13 -4.26 -13.71
C SER A 149 2.90 -4.92 -13.10
N ARG A 150 2.89 -5.10 -11.78
CA ARG A 150 1.77 -5.65 -11.00
C ARG A 150 0.97 -4.55 -10.31
N THR A 151 1.00 -3.33 -10.83
CA THR A 151 0.02 -2.30 -10.49
C THR A 151 -0.95 -2.14 -11.66
N LEU A 152 -2.25 -2.05 -11.38
CA LEU A 152 -3.30 -1.92 -12.39
C LEU A 152 -3.11 -0.64 -13.22
N GLU A 153 -2.80 0.46 -12.53
CA GLU A 153 -2.46 1.73 -13.14
C GLU A 153 -0.99 1.76 -13.58
N LYS A 154 -0.71 2.59 -14.59
CA LYS A 154 0.67 2.87 -14.99
C LYS A 154 1.42 3.55 -13.83
N VAL A 155 2.57 3.00 -13.48
CA VAL A 155 3.49 3.57 -12.49
C VAL A 155 4.77 4.01 -13.20
N ASP A 156 5.06 5.31 -13.19
CA ASP A 156 6.29 5.91 -13.73
C ASP A 156 7.08 6.69 -12.66
N LYS A 157 6.65 6.59 -11.39
CA LYS A 157 7.22 7.30 -10.24
C LYS A 157 7.33 6.41 -9.01
N ALA A 158 8.43 6.56 -8.29
CA ALA A 158 8.65 5.97 -6.97
C ALA A 158 8.80 7.07 -5.91
N VAL A 159 8.06 6.92 -4.81
CA VAL A 159 8.11 7.79 -3.63
C VAL A 159 8.86 7.06 -2.52
N LEU A 160 9.97 7.66 -2.07
CA LEU A 160 10.88 7.07 -1.11
C LEU A 160 10.74 7.78 0.23
N ASP A 161 10.47 7.04 1.30
CA ASP A 161 10.70 7.52 2.66
C ASP A 161 12.23 7.56 2.90
N TRP A 162 12.85 8.63 2.40
CA TRP A 162 14.29 8.67 2.17
C TRP A 162 15.09 8.65 3.47
N LYS A 163 14.54 9.27 4.53
CA LYS A 163 15.15 9.25 5.86
C LYS A 163 15.00 7.89 6.53
N GLY A 164 13.93 7.15 6.24
CA GLY A 164 13.70 5.80 6.77
C GLY A 164 14.59 4.72 6.17
N ILE A 165 15.06 4.89 4.93
CA ILE A 165 15.89 3.89 4.23
C ILE A 165 17.33 3.90 4.78
N LYS A 166 17.86 2.71 5.13
CA LYS A 166 19.26 2.56 5.56
C LYS A 166 20.23 2.95 4.44
N GLY A 167 21.29 3.68 4.80
CA GLY A 167 22.26 4.24 3.85
C GLY A 167 22.86 3.22 2.88
N ALA A 168 23.16 2.01 3.36
CA ALA A 168 23.76 0.93 2.58
C ALA A 168 22.94 0.52 1.33
N PHE A 169 21.62 0.71 1.33
CA PHE A 169 20.75 0.29 0.22
C PHE A 169 20.42 1.43 -0.76
N LYS A 170 20.74 2.68 -0.42
CA LYS A 170 20.29 3.86 -1.17
C LYS A 170 20.86 3.92 -2.59
N ARG A 171 22.13 3.54 -2.75
CA ARG A 171 22.82 3.55 -4.05
C ARG A 171 22.16 2.58 -5.02
N ASP A 172 21.98 1.33 -4.59
CA ASP A 172 21.43 0.28 -5.45
C ASP A 172 19.96 0.57 -5.79
N LEU A 173 19.16 1.02 -4.82
CA LEU A 173 17.79 1.45 -5.08
C LEU A 173 17.70 2.57 -6.12
N ILE A 174 18.55 3.60 -6.04
CA ILE A 174 18.58 4.66 -7.06
C ILE A 174 18.96 4.10 -8.43
N SER A 175 19.94 3.19 -8.48
CA SER A 175 20.36 2.54 -9.73
C SER A 175 19.21 1.77 -10.38
N TYR A 176 18.51 0.92 -9.62
CA TYR A 176 17.40 0.12 -10.13
C TYR A 176 16.22 0.98 -10.61
N LEU A 177 15.87 2.02 -9.85
CA LEU A 177 14.80 2.95 -10.22
C LEU A 177 15.13 3.70 -11.52
N SER A 178 16.40 4.11 -11.68
CA SER A 178 16.86 4.81 -12.88
C SER A 178 16.86 3.90 -14.11
N GLU A 179 17.29 2.65 -13.97
CA GLU A 179 17.25 1.65 -15.05
C GLU A 179 15.82 1.36 -15.55
N LEU A 180 14.84 1.42 -14.64
CA LEU A 180 13.42 1.30 -14.98
C LEU A 180 12.78 2.63 -15.43
N ASN A 181 13.56 3.69 -15.57
CA ASN A 181 13.11 5.04 -15.95
C ASN A 181 12.02 5.62 -15.01
N LEU A 182 12.07 5.28 -13.72
CA LEU A 182 11.14 5.80 -12.72
C LEU A 182 11.61 7.15 -12.18
N LYS A 183 10.70 8.14 -12.15
CA LYS A 183 10.93 9.41 -11.45
C LYS A 183 11.03 9.16 -9.96
N ILE A 184 12.02 9.76 -9.29
CA ILE A 184 12.26 9.56 -7.87
C ILE A 184 11.79 10.80 -7.09
N VAL A 185 10.91 10.59 -6.11
CA VAL A 185 10.50 11.60 -5.13
C VAL A 185 10.95 11.15 -3.74
N LYS A 186 11.54 12.04 -2.96
CA LYS A 186 12.06 11.76 -1.61
C LYS A 186 11.23 12.52 -0.57
N VAL A 187 10.72 11.82 0.44
CA VAL A 187 9.92 12.35 1.57
C VAL A 187 10.48 11.90 2.92
#